data_AF-A0A2D5WFS4-F1
#
_entry.id   AF-A0A2D5WFS4-F1
#
_cell.length_a   1.000
_cell.length_b   1.000
_cell.length_c   1.000
_cell.angle_alpha   90.00
_cell.angle_beta   90.00
_cell.angle_gamma   90.00
#
_symmetry.space_group_name_H-M   'P 1'
#
loop_
_entity.id
_entity.type
_entity.pdbx_description
1 polymer ?
#
loop_
_entity_poly.entity_id
_entity_poly.type
_entity_poly.pdbx_seq_one_letter_code
_entity_poly.pdbx_strand_id
1 'polypeptide(L)'
;MRADERKKLTLAGVLFALAILFFVLFASPKREALQYFYDESEQQLFTAPADFIAPIKGINDDQLDGVRAIVIAPEGQCGDKSARRIAYLEKWSPQFKQHLEAAKRAKAAGQSVPNIVDRSQRKFHRFVRREDSPQWYSLNTDQAAKIIAALRTKDAQGRIPKPCTPNR
;
A
#
# COMPACT_ATOMS: atom_id res chain seq x y z
N MET A 1 -48.39 24.56 -22.08
CA MET A 1 -47.78 24.19 -20.78
C MET A 1 -48.46 24.99 -19.67
N ARG A 2 -49.12 24.31 -18.73
CA ARG A 2 -49.85 24.96 -17.62
C ARG A 2 -48.86 25.63 -16.67
N ALA A 3 -49.26 26.73 -16.01
CA ALA A 3 -48.38 27.47 -15.09
C ALA A 3 -47.81 26.58 -13.96
N ASP A 4 -48.58 25.59 -13.52
CA ASP A 4 -48.15 24.62 -12.50
C ASP A 4 -47.06 23.66 -12.99
N GLU A 5 -47.05 23.29 -14.27
CA GLU A 5 -46.00 22.45 -14.84
C GLU A 5 -44.66 23.19 -14.87
N ARG A 6 -44.67 24.50 -15.18
CA ARG A 6 -43.46 25.33 -15.14
C ARG A 6 -42.92 25.46 -13.72
N LYS A 7 -43.77 25.68 -12.72
CA LYS A 7 -43.35 25.74 -11.30
C LYS A 7 -42.72 24.43 -10.83
N LYS A 8 -43.30 23.29 -11.21
CA LYS A 8 -42.74 21.96 -10.90
C LYS A 8 -41.39 21.73 -11.58
N LEU A 9 -41.23 22.14 -12.84
CA LEU A 9 -39.96 22.05 -13.56
C LEU A 9 -38.88 22.94 -12.95
N THR A 10 -39.21 24.18 -12.58
CA THR A 10 -38.26 25.08 -11.92
C THR A 10 -37.82 24.53 -10.57
N LEU A 11 -38.75 24.03 -9.76
CA LEU A 11 -38.43 23.42 -8.47
C LEU A 11 -37.55 22.17 -8.63
N ALA A 12 -37.87 21.30 -9.60
CA ALA A 12 -37.05 20.12 -9.89
C ALA A 12 -35.63 20.51 -10.33
N GLY A 13 -35.48 21.54 -11.17
CA GLY A 13 -34.17 22.05 -11.58
C GLY A 13 -33.36 22.59 -10.41
N VAL A 14 -33.99 23.35 -9.49
CA VAL A 14 -33.34 23.87 -8.28
C VAL A 14 -32.90 22.74 -7.36
N LEU A 15 -33.76 21.76 -7.10
CA LEU A 15 -33.42 20.61 -6.26
C LEU A 15 -32.29 19.77 -6.88
N PHE A 16 -32.29 19.59 -8.20
CA PHE A 16 -31.22 18.89 -8.90
C PHE A 16 -29.88 19.64 -8.82
N ALA A 17 -29.90 20.97 -8.99
CA ALA A 17 -28.70 21.79 -8.83
C ALA A 17 -28.15 21.76 -7.40
N LEU A 18 -29.03 21.82 -6.39
CA LEU A 18 -28.64 21.70 -4.98
C LEU A 18 -28.06 20.32 -4.67
N ALA A 19 -28.62 19.25 -5.25
CA ALA A 19 -28.09 17.90 -5.08
C ALA A 19 -26.68 17.74 -5.69
N ILE A 20 -26.42 18.31 -6.88
CA ILE A 20 -25.08 18.35 -7.47
C ILE A 20 -24.12 19.13 -6.58
N LEU A 21 -24.51 20.32 -6.12
CA LEU A 21 -23.68 21.15 -5.25
C LEU A 21 -23.33 20.42 -3.96
N PHE A 22 -24.31 19.77 -3.33
CA PHE A 22 -24.10 18.95 -2.14
C PHE A 22 -23.14 17.79 -2.43
N PHE A 23 -23.33 17.08 -3.55
CA PHE A 23 -22.41 16.01 -3.93
C PHE A 23 -20.98 16.52 -4.13
N VAL A 24 -20.77 17.68 -4.75
CA VAL A 24 -19.41 18.25 -4.93
C VAL A 24 -18.80 18.71 -3.61
N LEU A 25 -19.58 19.37 -2.74
CA LEU A 25 -19.09 19.87 -1.46
C LEU A 25 -18.80 18.76 -0.45
N PHE A 26 -19.56 17.67 -0.48
CA PHE A 26 -19.46 16.57 0.47
C PHE A 26 -18.83 15.30 -0.11
N ALA A 27 -18.47 15.29 -1.40
CA ALA A 27 -17.61 14.26 -1.98
C ALA A 27 -16.23 14.35 -1.30
N SER A 28 -16.02 13.49 -0.32
CA SER A 28 -14.69 13.32 0.26
C SER A 28 -13.75 12.80 -0.84
N PRO A 29 -12.62 13.47 -1.10
CA PRO A 29 -11.63 12.94 -2.01
C PRO A 29 -11.21 11.55 -1.51
N LYS A 30 -11.11 10.60 -2.43
CA LYS A 30 -10.70 9.23 -2.10
C LYS A 30 -9.29 9.30 -1.53
N ARG A 31 -9.15 9.16 -0.21
CA ARG A 31 -7.83 9.16 0.44
C ARG A 31 -6.99 8.07 -0.20
N GLU A 32 -5.83 8.47 -0.71
CA GLU A 32 -4.87 7.53 -1.25
C GLU A 32 -4.36 6.64 -0.12
N ALA A 33 -4.47 5.32 -0.29
CA ALA A 33 -3.97 4.38 0.68
C ALA A 33 -2.43 4.43 0.65
N LEU A 34 -1.80 4.61 1.81
CA LEU A 34 -0.34 4.65 1.92
C LEU A 34 0.21 3.38 2.56
N GLN A 35 1.49 3.11 2.30
CA GLN A 35 2.27 2.07 2.95
C GLN A 35 3.66 2.60 3.33
N TYR A 36 4.30 1.90 4.27
CA TYR A 36 5.66 2.19 4.65
C TYR A 36 6.64 1.55 3.68
N PHE A 37 7.66 2.33 3.32
CA PHE A 37 8.83 1.91 2.56
C PHE A 37 10.08 2.30 3.35
N TYR A 38 11.17 1.63 3.08
CA TYR A 38 12.47 1.86 3.68
C TYR A 38 13.46 2.11 2.56
N ASP A 39 14.09 3.27 2.61
CA ASP A 39 15.18 3.63 1.72
C ASP A 39 16.44 2.93 2.24
N GLU A 40 16.98 1.98 1.46
CA GLU A 40 18.14 1.19 1.90
C GLU A 40 19.42 2.05 2.00
N SER A 41 19.56 3.09 1.18
CA SER A 41 20.75 3.96 1.17
C SER A 41 20.72 4.98 2.30
N GLU A 42 19.56 5.58 2.55
CA GLU A 42 19.36 6.59 3.60
C GLU A 42 19.03 5.97 4.97
N GLN A 43 18.80 4.66 5.01
CA GLN A 43 18.40 3.90 6.19
C GLN A 43 17.14 4.49 6.86
N GLN A 44 16.22 5.02 6.04
CA GLN A 44 15.11 5.82 6.53
C GLN A 44 13.76 5.27 6.08
N LEU A 45 12.82 5.23 7.03
CA LEU A 45 11.43 4.90 6.76
C LEU A 45 10.69 6.09 6.15
N PHE A 46 9.97 5.87 5.06
CA PHE A 46 9.10 6.84 4.43
C PHE A 46 7.75 6.23 4.03
N THR A 47 6.84 7.05 3.52
CA THR A 47 5.52 6.61 3.08
C THR A 47 5.33 6.89 1.60
N ALA A 48 4.74 5.93 0.88
CA ALA A 48 4.37 6.07 -0.52
C ALA A 48 3.03 5.37 -0.79
N PRO A 49 2.39 5.61 -1.95
CA PRO A 49 1.15 4.95 -2.34
C PRO A 49 1.21 3.43 -2.22
N ALA A 50 0.17 2.82 -1.67
CA ALA A 50 0.09 1.39 -1.38
C ALA A 50 0.10 0.50 -2.64
N ASP A 51 -0.12 1.08 -3.81
CA ASP A 51 -0.16 0.39 -5.10
C ASP A 51 1.20 0.43 -5.83
N PHE A 52 2.23 0.98 -5.20
CA PHE A 52 3.61 0.94 -5.68
C PHE A 52 4.22 -0.45 -5.47
N ILE A 53 5.02 -0.89 -6.45
CA ILE A 53 5.61 -2.23 -6.47
C ILE A 53 7.11 -2.11 -6.17
N ALA A 54 7.49 -2.49 -4.94
CA ALA A 54 8.87 -2.43 -4.48
C ALA A 54 9.82 -3.31 -5.33
N PRO A 55 11.09 -2.89 -5.53
CA PRO A 55 11.68 -1.64 -5.03
C PRO A 55 11.17 -0.41 -5.80
N ILE A 56 11.07 0.75 -5.16
CA ILE A 56 10.69 2.05 -5.74
C ILE A 56 11.83 3.05 -5.58
N LYS A 57 11.65 4.27 -6.12
CA LYS A 57 12.61 5.35 -5.90
C LYS A 57 12.80 5.62 -4.40
N GLY A 58 14.05 5.85 -4.00
CA GLY A 58 14.41 6.37 -2.68
C GLY A 58 13.86 7.78 -2.43
N ILE A 59 14.13 8.32 -1.25
CA ILE A 59 13.62 9.62 -0.80
C ILE A 59 14.34 10.75 -1.52
N ASN A 60 15.64 10.60 -1.76
CA ASN A 60 16.53 11.70 -2.14
C ASN A 60 17.05 11.62 -3.57
N ASP A 61 16.86 10.50 -4.27
CA ASP A 61 17.41 10.28 -5.60
C ASP A 61 16.53 9.38 -6.49
N ASP A 62 17.04 9.08 -7.68
CA ASP A 62 16.38 8.22 -8.66
C ASP A 62 16.73 6.73 -8.49
N GLN A 63 17.44 6.34 -7.42
CA GLN A 63 17.82 4.95 -7.18
C GLN A 63 16.62 4.12 -6.76
N LEU A 64 16.55 2.88 -7.26
CA LEU A 64 15.47 1.95 -6.93
C LEU A 64 15.82 1.11 -5.70
N ASP A 65 15.97 1.77 -4.56
CA ASP A 65 16.35 1.20 -3.26
C ASP A 65 15.27 1.38 -2.17
N GLY A 66 14.14 2.02 -2.49
CA GLY A 66 12.96 2.07 -1.64
C GLY A 66 12.23 0.73 -1.59
N VAL A 67 12.49 -0.10 -0.59
CA VAL A 67 11.84 -1.41 -0.41
C VAL A 67 10.63 -1.30 0.51
N ARG A 68 9.65 -2.21 0.38
CA ARG A 68 8.46 -2.13 1.25
C ARG A 68 8.83 -2.58 2.67
N ALA A 69 8.37 -1.82 3.66
CA ALA A 69 8.65 -2.09 5.06
C ALA A 69 7.41 -2.59 5.79
N ILE A 70 7.52 -3.74 6.46
CA ILE A 70 6.48 -4.22 7.36
C ILE A 70 6.74 -3.64 8.75
N VAL A 71 6.06 -2.54 9.05
CA VAL A 71 6.17 -1.89 10.35
C VAL A 71 5.15 -2.48 11.29
N ILE A 72 5.55 -2.74 12.54
CA ILE A 72 4.69 -3.21 13.61
C ILE A 72 4.85 -2.33 14.85
N ALA A 73 3.80 -2.25 15.65
CA ALA A 73 3.81 -1.60 16.96
C ALA A 73 2.86 -2.34 17.92
N PRO A 74 2.97 -2.14 19.24
CA PRO A 74 1.94 -2.55 20.18
C PRO A 74 0.56 -2.00 19.78
N GLU A 75 -0.49 -2.65 20.24
CA GLU A 75 -1.86 -2.26 19.89
C GLU A 75 -2.16 -0.81 20.32
N GLY A 76 -2.72 -0.04 19.38
CA GLY A 76 -3.00 1.39 19.59
C GLY A 76 -1.80 2.32 19.43
N GLN A 77 -0.59 1.80 19.22
CA GLN A 77 0.65 2.61 19.20
C GLN A 77 1.24 2.83 17.81
N CYS A 78 0.55 2.44 16.73
CA CYS A 78 1.02 2.72 15.37
C CYS A 78 1.13 4.23 15.05
N GLY A 79 0.47 5.10 15.83
CA GLY A 79 0.63 6.55 15.75
C GLY A 79 1.92 7.08 16.38
N ASP A 80 2.51 6.34 17.33
CA ASP A 80 3.75 6.69 17.98
C ASP A 80 4.95 6.19 17.15
N LYS A 81 5.85 7.09 16.76
CA LYS A 81 7.04 6.73 15.97
C LYS A 81 8.04 5.92 16.81
N SER A 82 8.12 6.18 18.11
CA SER A 82 9.08 5.51 19.01
C SER A 82 8.68 4.07 19.35
N ALA A 83 7.38 3.77 19.31
CA ALA A 83 6.84 2.43 19.53
C ALA A 83 6.87 1.52 18.29
N ARG A 84 7.16 2.09 17.11
CA ARG A 84 7.23 1.35 15.84
C ARG A 84 8.59 0.68 15.70
N ARG A 85 8.59 -0.49 15.08
CA ARG A 85 9.79 -1.14 14.57
C ARG A 85 9.51 -1.83 13.25
N ILE A 86 10.54 -2.00 12.43
CA ILE A 86 10.45 -2.79 11.20
C ILE A 86 10.53 -4.28 11.59
N ALA A 87 9.51 -5.05 11.22
CA ALA A 87 9.53 -6.51 11.36
C ALA A 87 10.42 -7.14 10.31
N TYR A 88 10.26 -6.73 9.05
CA TYR A 88 11.08 -7.12 7.91
C TYR A 88 10.83 -6.20 6.71
N LEU A 89 11.72 -6.28 5.75
CA LEU A 89 11.65 -5.59 4.47
C LEU A 89 11.28 -6.58 3.37
N GLU A 90 10.59 -6.11 2.33
CA GLU A 90 10.19 -6.93 1.19
C GLU A 90 10.33 -6.22 -0.16
N LYS A 91 10.65 -7.01 -1.18
CA LYS A 91 10.68 -6.54 -2.58
C LYS A 91 10.34 -7.66 -3.56
N TRP A 92 10.02 -7.27 -4.79
CA TRP A 92 9.85 -8.21 -5.89
C TRP A 92 11.15 -8.38 -6.69
N SER A 93 11.33 -9.52 -7.34
CA SER A 93 12.37 -9.68 -8.37
C SER A 93 12.16 -8.64 -9.47
N PRO A 94 13.23 -8.12 -10.10
CA PRO A 94 13.11 -7.17 -11.20
C PRO A 94 12.20 -7.63 -12.35
N GLN A 95 12.32 -8.90 -12.77
CA GLN A 95 11.54 -9.47 -13.87
C GLN A 95 10.04 -9.49 -13.54
N PHE A 96 9.70 -9.93 -12.33
CA PHE A 96 8.30 -10.00 -11.90
C PHE A 96 7.70 -8.63 -11.61
N LYS A 97 8.51 -7.67 -11.11
CA LYS A 97 8.09 -6.28 -10.95
C LYS A 97 7.61 -5.70 -12.29
N GLN A 98 8.38 -5.87 -13.37
CA GLN A 98 7.99 -5.39 -14.71
C GLN A 98 6.64 -5.98 -15.16
N HIS A 99 6.42 -7.28 -14.91
CA HIS A 99 5.15 -7.93 -15.21
C HIS A 99 3.99 -7.34 -14.38
N LEU A 100 4.18 -7.12 -13.08
CA LEU A 100 3.16 -6.50 -12.22
C LEU A 100 2.84 -5.06 -12.62
N GLU A 101 3.84 -4.29 -13.03
CA GLU A 101 3.65 -2.92 -13.52
C GLU A 101 2.93 -2.90 -14.87
N ALA A 102 3.28 -3.79 -15.79
CA ALA A 102 2.58 -3.95 -17.06
C ALA A 102 1.10 -4.33 -16.84
N ALA A 103 0.84 -5.26 -15.92
CA ALA A 103 -0.50 -5.63 -15.48
C ALA A 103 -1.27 -4.43 -14.89
N LYS A 104 -0.62 -3.63 -14.05
CA LYS A 104 -1.22 -2.40 -13.48
C LYS A 104 -1.59 -1.41 -14.59
N ARG A 105 -0.72 -1.18 -15.56
CA ARG A 105 -0.97 -0.29 -16.72
C ARG A 105 -2.11 -0.80 -17.60
N ALA A 106 -2.12 -2.09 -17.95
CA ALA A 106 -3.18 -2.70 -18.74
C ALA A 106 -4.55 -2.59 -18.04
N LYS A 107 -4.60 -2.85 -16.72
CA LYS A 107 -5.82 -2.67 -15.93
C LYS A 107 -6.31 -1.22 -15.93
N ALA A 108 -5.40 -0.25 -15.78
CA ALA A 108 -5.75 1.17 -15.84
C ALA A 108 -6.29 1.58 -17.22
N ALA A 109 -5.82 0.94 -18.29
CA ALA A 109 -6.30 1.11 -19.66
C ALA A 109 -7.59 0.32 -19.98
N GLY A 110 -8.20 -0.39 -19.00
CA GLY A 110 -9.38 -1.22 -19.21
C GLY A 110 -9.13 -2.50 -20.00
N GLN A 111 -7.88 -2.90 -20.15
CA GLN A 111 -7.48 -4.11 -20.88
C GLN A 111 -7.49 -5.34 -19.98
N SER A 112 -7.69 -6.53 -20.58
CA SER A 112 -7.51 -7.78 -19.87
C SER A 112 -6.05 -7.99 -19.52
N VAL A 113 -5.79 -8.38 -18.27
CA VAL A 113 -4.46 -8.71 -17.79
C VAL A 113 -4.31 -10.22 -17.83
N PRO A 114 -3.49 -10.79 -18.72
CA PRO A 114 -3.21 -12.22 -18.67
C PRO A 114 -2.49 -12.53 -17.34
N ASN A 115 -3.04 -13.45 -16.56
CA ASN A 115 -2.38 -13.91 -15.33
C ASN A 115 -1.35 -14.98 -15.70
N ILE A 116 -0.15 -14.54 -16.08
CA ILE A 116 0.89 -15.42 -16.64
C ILE A 116 1.54 -16.30 -15.56
N VAL A 117 1.44 -15.92 -14.28
CA VAL A 117 2.16 -16.59 -13.19
C VAL A 117 1.22 -17.05 -12.10
N ASP A 118 1.28 -18.35 -11.82
CA ASP A 118 0.50 -18.98 -10.76
C ASP A 118 0.82 -18.39 -9.38
N ARG A 119 -0.15 -18.45 -8.47
CA ARG A 119 0.00 -17.92 -7.11
C ARG A 119 1.16 -18.56 -6.36
N SER A 120 1.45 -19.84 -6.60
CA SER A 120 2.59 -20.55 -6.00
C SER A 120 3.93 -19.98 -6.51
N GLN A 121 4.03 -19.68 -7.80
CA GLN A 121 5.23 -19.16 -8.44
C GLN A 121 5.57 -17.73 -7.99
N ARG A 122 4.56 -16.93 -7.60
CA ARG A 122 4.79 -15.59 -7.02
C ARG A 122 5.71 -15.59 -5.79
N LYS A 123 5.73 -16.68 -5.01
CA LYS A 123 6.60 -16.78 -3.83
C LYS A 123 8.09 -16.75 -4.21
N PHE A 124 8.45 -17.33 -5.35
CA PHE A 124 9.83 -17.35 -5.84
C PHE A 124 10.34 -15.94 -6.18
N HIS A 125 9.41 -15.06 -6.57
CA HIS A 125 9.69 -13.69 -7.00
C HIS A 125 9.53 -12.64 -5.89
N ARG A 126 9.15 -13.03 -4.68
CA ARG A 126 9.06 -12.10 -3.55
C ARG A 126 10.14 -12.44 -2.54
N PHE A 127 10.92 -11.44 -2.20
CA PHE A 127 12.05 -11.55 -1.30
C PHE A 127 11.76 -10.81 -0.02
N VAL A 128 12.28 -11.34 1.07
CA VAL A 128 12.24 -10.72 2.40
C VAL A 128 13.62 -10.73 3.02
N ARG A 129 13.89 -9.71 3.84
CA ARG A 129 15.08 -9.66 4.71
C ARG A 129 14.74 -8.97 6.03
N ARG A 130 15.58 -9.18 7.04
CA ARG A 130 15.57 -8.32 8.24
C ARG A 130 16.20 -6.98 7.90
N GLU A 131 15.82 -5.93 8.62
CA GLU A 131 16.41 -4.59 8.47
C GLU A 131 17.94 -4.62 8.67
N ASP A 132 18.40 -5.36 9.67
CA ASP A 132 19.80 -5.49 10.11
C ASP A 132 20.66 -6.44 9.26
N SER A 133 20.10 -7.07 8.24
CA SER A 133 20.79 -8.09 7.43
C SER A 133 20.77 -7.71 5.96
N PRO A 134 21.89 -7.75 5.23
CA PRO A 134 21.91 -7.46 3.79
C PRO A 134 21.34 -8.60 2.94
N GLN A 135 21.15 -9.79 3.51
CA GLN A 135 20.81 -10.99 2.75
C GLN A 135 19.31 -11.11 2.49
N TRP A 136 18.96 -11.21 1.20
CA TRP A 136 17.58 -11.42 0.75
C TRP A 136 17.26 -12.92 0.61
N TYR A 137 16.11 -13.32 1.14
CA TYR A 137 15.60 -14.68 1.02
C TYR A 137 14.28 -14.69 0.26
N SER A 138 14.13 -15.62 -0.68
CA SER A 138 12.86 -15.80 -1.37
C SER A 138 11.80 -16.39 -0.41
N LEU A 139 10.54 -16.01 -0.58
CA LEU A 139 9.43 -16.42 0.30
C LEU A 139 9.19 -17.94 0.35
N ASN A 140 9.78 -18.72 -0.55
CA ASN A 140 9.71 -20.17 -0.57
C ASN A 140 10.74 -20.86 0.36
N THR A 141 11.59 -20.09 1.05
CA THR A 141 12.65 -20.62 1.93
C THR A 141 12.23 -20.65 3.40
N ASP A 142 12.84 -21.54 4.18
CA ASP A 142 12.64 -21.61 5.64
C ASP A 142 13.15 -20.35 6.34
N GLN A 143 14.22 -19.74 5.83
CA GLN A 143 14.76 -18.48 6.35
C GLN A 143 13.75 -17.36 6.21
N ALA A 144 13.08 -17.24 5.05
CA ALA A 144 12.01 -16.27 4.87
C ALA A 144 10.84 -16.54 5.84
N ALA A 145 10.48 -17.80 6.06
CA ALA A 145 9.44 -18.16 7.03
C ALA A 145 9.81 -17.72 8.47
N LYS A 146 11.07 -17.90 8.88
CA LYS A 146 11.60 -17.43 10.18
C LYS A 146 11.56 -15.91 10.29
N ILE A 147 11.89 -15.17 9.23
CA ILE A 147 11.83 -13.70 9.20
C ILE A 147 10.39 -13.21 9.38
N ILE A 148 9.45 -13.80 8.64
CA ILE A 148 8.03 -13.41 8.71
C ILE A 148 7.41 -13.77 10.06
N ALA A 149 7.90 -14.83 10.72
CA ALA A 149 7.46 -15.21 12.05
C ALA A 149 7.70 -14.12 13.11
N ALA A 150 8.54 -13.11 12.83
CA ALA A 150 8.70 -11.92 13.67
C ALA A 150 7.38 -11.18 13.96
N LEU A 151 6.37 -11.32 13.08
CA LEU A 151 5.02 -10.80 13.31
C LEU A 151 4.27 -11.50 14.45
N ARG A 152 4.72 -12.68 14.87
CA ARG A 152 4.13 -13.47 15.95
C ARG A 152 4.94 -13.37 17.25
N THR A 153 6.06 -12.65 17.23
CA THR A 153 6.89 -12.42 18.42
C THR A 153 6.19 -11.42 19.32
N LYS A 154 5.97 -11.80 20.58
CA LYS A 154 5.33 -10.95 21.58
C LYS A 154 6.18 -9.72 21.90
N ASP A 155 5.51 -8.61 22.20
CA ASP A 155 6.12 -7.40 22.75
C ASP A 155 6.48 -7.57 24.24
N ALA A 156 7.02 -6.51 24.85
CA ALA A 156 7.40 -6.50 26.26
C ALA A 156 6.19 -6.72 27.20
N GLN A 157 4.96 -6.52 26.71
CA GLN A 157 3.72 -6.72 27.43
C GLN A 157 3.12 -8.11 27.17
N GLY A 158 3.83 -8.98 26.46
CA GLY A 158 3.40 -10.35 26.15
C GLY A 158 2.31 -10.43 25.08
N ARG A 159 2.05 -9.34 24.34
CA ARG A 159 1.02 -9.25 23.29
C ARG A 159 1.64 -9.33 21.91
N ILE A 160 0.87 -9.81 20.94
CA ILE A 160 1.32 -9.84 19.54
C ILE A 160 1.16 -8.43 18.95
N PRO A 161 2.24 -7.79 18.46
CA PRO A 161 2.16 -6.47 17.86
C PRO A 161 1.40 -6.51 16.53
N LYS A 162 0.79 -5.39 16.13
CA LYS A 162 -0.01 -5.31 14.90
C LYS A 162 0.76 -4.60 13.78
N PRO A 163 0.59 -5.03 12.51
CA PRO A 163 1.06 -4.29 11.36
C PRO A 163 0.48 -2.87 11.30
N CYS A 164 1.35 -1.89 11.15
CA CYS A 164 0.99 -0.49 11.02
C CYS A 164 0.79 -0.13 9.54
N THR A 165 -0.30 0.58 9.28
CA THR A 165 -0.59 1.22 7.99
C THR A 165 -0.60 2.73 8.21
N PRO A 166 0.15 3.52 7.42
CA PRO A 166 0.08 4.97 7.52
C PRO A 166 -1.34 5.47 7.23
N ASN A 167 -1.77 6.51 7.94
CA ASN A 167 -3.02 7.24 7.70
C ASN A 167 -4.32 6.39 7.77
N ARG A 168 -4.31 5.30 8.56
CA ARG A 168 -5.50 4.48 8.85
C ARG A 168 -6.08 4.76 10.23
#